data_AF-A0A850BGZ5-F1
#
_entry.id   AF-A0A850BGZ5-F1
#
_cell.length_a   1.000
_cell.length_b   1.000
_cell.length_c   1.000
_cell.angle_alpha   90.00
_cell.angle_beta   90.00
_cell.angle_gamma   90.00
#
_symmetry.space_group_name_H-M   'P 1'
#
loop_
_entity.id
_entity.type
_entity.pdbx_description
1 polymer ?
#
loop_
_entity_poly.entity_id
_entity_poly.type
_entity_poly.pdbx_seq_one_letter_code
_entity_poly.pdbx_strand_id
1 'polypeptide(L)'
;AQLRAAAEGSVAAHIAGMRATRPGGSEAGVAAAMVGELMRRGLGQSYGPIVTVHGEVLHNERQVNPIAAGDLLLADVGGETDEGWAADITRVWPVSGAFSPTQRAIYDIVLASNVAAIQKARSGVRYRHVHETAGRVIVEGLRSLGIFRGDIDGLIERGAAAIFFPHGVGHLLGLDVHDMEDLGDRAGYAPGRSRSTRFGDCYLRLDRDLEPGMAVTIEPGFYQVPGILGDEAYTSAIGSDLDRDVLARYADVRGIRVEDDVLITAGDPDVLTGGVPKDASAIESLMREARG
;
A
#
# COMPACT_ATOMS: atom_id res chain seq x y z
N ALA A 1 8.71 -18.05 12.11
CA ALA A 1 10.16 -17.92 11.90
C ALA A 1 10.43 -17.56 10.45
N GLN A 2 9.98 -18.37 9.48
CA GLN A 2 10.16 -18.11 8.05
C GLN A 2 9.56 -16.77 7.56
N LEU A 3 8.32 -16.42 7.96
CA LEU A 3 7.75 -15.08 7.68
C LEU A 3 8.65 -13.92 8.12
N ARG A 4 9.36 -14.06 9.26
CA ARG A 4 10.31 -13.03 9.70
C ARG A 4 11.56 -13.01 8.84
N ALA A 5 12.07 -14.16 8.44
CA ALA A 5 13.24 -14.25 7.56
C ALA A 5 12.95 -13.63 6.19
N ALA A 6 11.78 -13.91 5.62
CA ALA A 6 11.27 -13.24 4.42
C ALA A 6 11.20 -11.73 4.61
N ALA A 7 10.52 -11.27 5.67
CA ALA A 7 10.37 -9.85 5.98
C ALA A 7 11.72 -9.13 6.19
N GLU A 8 12.67 -9.72 6.90
CA GLU A 8 14.01 -9.16 7.12
C GLU A 8 14.80 -8.98 5.82
N GLY A 9 14.67 -9.93 4.88
CA GLY A 9 15.29 -9.80 3.57
C GLY A 9 14.62 -8.74 2.70
N SER A 10 13.28 -8.72 2.67
CA SER A 10 12.50 -7.68 2.01
C SER A 10 12.81 -6.29 2.56
N VAL A 11 12.97 -6.16 3.89
CA VAL A 11 13.37 -4.89 4.52
C VAL A 11 14.68 -4.38 3.95
N ALA A 12 15.68 -5.26 3.83
CA ALA A 12 16.96 -4.90 3.27
C ALA A 12 16.86 -4.54 1.78
N ALA A 13 16.03 -5.25 1.01
CA ALA A 13 15.76 -4.95 -0.39
C ALA A 13 15.19 -3.54 -0.56
N HIS A 14 14.21 -3.14 0.26
CA HIS A 14 13.67 -1.77 0.25
C HIS A 14 14.70 -0.70 0.56
N ILE A 15 15.56 -0.94 1.55
CA ILE A 15 16.68 -0.03 1.85
C ILE A 15 17.66 0.05 0.66
N ALA A 16 17.94 -1.07 -0.02
CA ALA A 16 18.77 -1.09 -1.22
C ALA A 16 18.12 -0.31 -2.38
N GLY A 17 16.81 -0.43 -2.56
CA GLY A 17 16.04 0.31 -3.56
C GLY A 17 16.09 1.83 -3.33
N MET A 18 15.86 2.28 -2.10
CA MET A 18 16.01 3.69 -1.71
C MET A 18 17.45 4.18 -2.00
N ARG A 19 18.48 3.41 -1.63
CA ARG A 19 19.89 3.77 -1.89
C ARG A 19 20.25 3.83 -3.37
N ALA A 20 19.65 2.98 -4.20
CA ALA A 20 19.88 2.96 -5.64
C ALA A 20 19.16 4.10 -6.38
N THR A 21 18.15 4.72 -5.75
CA THR A 21 17.28 5.71 -6.38
C THR A 21 17.99 7.06 -6.57
N ARG A 22 18.07 7.51 -7.82
CA ARG A 22 18.60 8.82 -8.21
C ARG A 22 17.92 9.37 -9.46
N PRO A 23 17.67 10.68 -9.56
CA PRO A 23 17.17 11.28 -10.80
C PRO A 23 18.04 10.92 -12.00
N GLY A 24 17.42 10.61 -13.13
CA GLY A 24 18.10 10.13 -14.34
C GLY A 24 18.42 8.64 -14.34
N GLY A 25 18.04 7.89 -13.30
CA GLY A 25 18.04 6.43 -13.30
C GLY A 25 16.84 5.83 -14.04
N SER A 26 16.53 4.57 -13.74
CA SER A 26 15.35 3.87 -14.26
C SER A 26 14.69 3.00 -13.19
N GLU A 27 13.42 2.70 -13.38
CA GLU A 27 12.65 1.74 -12.56
C GLU A 27 13.39 0.40 -12.46
N ALA A 28 13.78 -0.18 -13.60
CA ALA A 28 14.53 -1.42 -13.65
C ALA A 28 15.86 -1.38 -12.88
N GLY A 29 16.55 -0.24 -12.85
CA GLY A 29 17.79 -0.07 -12.09
C GLY A 29 17.58 -0.17 -10.58
N VAL A 30 16.46 0.40 -10.10
CA VAL A 30 16.06 0.27 -8.69
C VAL A 30 15.59 -1.15 -8.39
N ALA A 31 14.73 -1.74 -9.24
CA ALA A 31 14.28 -3.12 -9.10
C ALA A 31 15.44 -4.12 -9.04
N ALA A 32 16.45 -3.96 -9.91
CA ALA A 32 17.64 -4.81 -9.91
C ALA A 32 18.42 -4.74 -8.59
N ALA A 33 18.50 -3.55 -7.96
CA ALA A 33 19.15 -3.40 -6.66
C ALA A 33 18.37 -4.12 -5.55
N MET A 34 17.03 -4.04 -5.59
CA MET A 34 16.16 -4.70 -4.61
C MET A 34 16.23 -6.23 -4.75
N VAL A 35 16.02 -6.76 -5.97
CA VAL A 35 16.09 -8.20 -6.26
C VAL A 35 17.50 -8.76 -5.99
N GLY A 36 18.55 -8.01 -6.36
CA GLY A 36 19.92 -8.41 -6.06
C GLY A 36 20.18 -8.56 -4.56
N GLU A 37 19.59 -7.70 -3.72
CA GLU A 37 19.71 -7.80 -2.25
C GLU A 37 18.94 -9.01 -1.69
N LEU A 38 17.76 -9.34 -2.24
CA LEU A 38 17.05 -10.58 -1.91
C LEU A 38 17.91 -11.82 -2.24
N MET A 39 18.46 -11.88 -3.45
CA MET A 39 19.30 -12.99 -3.91
C MET A 39 20.57 -13.13 -3.06
N ARG A 40 21.21 -12.03 -2.67
CA ARG A 40 22.41 -12.04 -1.79
C ARG A 40 22.12 -12.66 -0.43
N ARG A 41 20.86 -12.65 0.00
CA ARG A 41 20.38 -13.24 1.26
C ARG A 41 19.85 -14.66 1.08
N GLY A 42 19.90 -15.20 -0.13
CA GLY A 42 19.38 -16.53 -0.45
C GLY A 42 17.86 -16.58 -0.58
N LEU A 43 17.20 -15.44 -0.79
CA LEU A 43 15.75 -15.36 -1.00
C LEU A 43 15.39 -15.32 -2.48
N GLY A 44 14.26 -15.94 -2.81
CA GLY A 44 13.53 -15.72 -4.06
C GLY A 44 12.71 -14.43 -4.04
N GLN A 45 11.94 -14.21 -5.10
CA GLN A 45 10.93 -13.15 -5.17
C GLN A 45 9.57 -13.81 -4.93
N SER A 46 8.76 -13.29 -4.01
CA SER A 46 7.42 -13.85 -3.74
C SER A 46 6.42 -13.58 -4.88
N TYR A 47 6.68 -12.55 -5.68
CA TYR A 47 5.91 -12.14 -6.86
C TYR A 47 6.78 -11.27 -7.77
N GLY A 48 6.30 -10.95 -8.97
CA GLY A 48 6.98 -10.03 -9.87
C GLY A 48 7.10 -8.64 -9.25
N PRO A 49 8.30 -8.07 -9.07
CA PRO A 49 8.47 -6.78 -8.39
C PRO A 49 7.75 -5.67 -9.13
N ILE A 50 7.06 -4.79 -8.40
CA ILE A 50 6.39 -3.63 -8.93
C ILE A 50 7.18 -2.41 -8.48
N VAL A 51 8.01 -1.87 -9.39
CA VAL A 51 8.82 -0.67 -9.12
C VAL A 51 8.48 0.34 -10.21
N THR A 52 7.75 1.39 -9.84
CA THR A 52 7.06 2.24 -10.81
C THR A 52 6.94 3.69 -10.36
N VAL A 53 7.16 4.63 -11.28
CA VAL A 53 6.75 6.05 -11.10
C VAL A 53 5.28 6.28 -11.47
N HIS A 54 4.67 5.32 -12.16
CA HIS A 54 3.23 5.27 -12.42
C HIS A 54 2.51 4.50 -11.31
N GLY A 55 2.48 5.07 -10.10
CA GLY A 55 1.85 4.44 -8.93
C GLY A 55 0.35 4.21 -9.07
N GLU A 56 -0.33 4.89 -10.00
CA GLU A 56 -1.74 4.71 -10.33
C GLU A 56 -2.07 3.37 -11.02
N VAL A 57 -1.05 2.62 -11.45
CA VAL A 57 -1.19 1.28 -12.03
C VAL A 57 -0.77 0.24 -10.98
N LEU A 58 -1.75 -0.37 -10.32
CA LEU A 58 -1.53 -1.16 -9.09
C LEU A 58 -0.53 -2.31 -9.26
N HIS A 59 -0.68 -3.14 -10.29
CA HIS A 59 0.22 -4.27 -10.59
C HIS A 59 1.03 -4.00 -11.87
N ASN A 60 1.95 -3.04 -11.80
CA ASN A 60 2.81 -2.66 -12.94
C ASN A 60 4.20 -3.34 -12.86
N GLU A 61 4.32 -4.50 -13.49
CA GLU A 61 5.57 -5.28 -13.51
C GLU A 61 6.54 -4.89 -14.65
N ARG A 62 6.23 -3.85 -15.45
CA ARG A 62 6.98 -3.55 -16.68
C ARG A 62 8.35 -2.91 -16.43
N GLN A 63 8.44 -2.01 -15.45
CA GLN A 63 9.69 -1.35 -15.02
C GLN A 63 10.49 -0.66 -16.15
N VAL A 64 9.79 -0.11 -17.15
CA VAL A 64 10.41 0.43 -18.38
C VAL A 64 10.71 1.92 -18.30
N ASN A 65 10.25 2.63 -17.27
CA ASN A 65 10.30 4.09 -17.28
C ASN A 65 11.63 4.61 -16.72
N PRO A 66 12.16 5.71 -17.29
CA PRO A 66 13.15 6.52 -16.61
C PRO A 66 12.54 7.17 -15.36
N ILE A 67 13.36 7.45 -14.37
CA ILE A 67 12.92 8.16 -13.15
C ILE A 67 13.52 9.56 -13.11
N ALA A 68 12.71 10.57 -12.80
CA ALA A 68 13.08 11.98 -12.83
C ALA A 68 12.90 12.65 -11.46
N ALA A 69 13.56 13.80 -11.28
CA ALA A 69 13.29 14.64 -10.13
C ALA A 69 11.84 15.13 -10.17
N GLY A 70 11.14 15.01 -9.04
CA GLY A 70 9.72 15.30 -8.91
C GLY A 70 8.84 14.06 -8.91
N ASP A 71 9.32 12.90 -9.37
CA ASP A 71 8.56 11.66 -9.31
C ASP A 71 8.49 11.10 -7.88
N LEU A 72 7.39 10.43 -7.58
CA LEU A 72 7.33 9.43 -6.51
C LEU A 72 7.61 8.05 -7.13
N LEU A 73 8.47 7.26 -6.49
CA LEU A 73 8.68 5.86 -6.84
C LEU A 73 7.90 5.00 -5.84
N LEU A 74 6.94 4.23 -6.35
CA LEU A 74 6.28 3.16 -5.61
C LEU A 74 7.05 1.88 -5.87
N ALA A 75 7.54 1.25 -4.81
CA ALA A 75 8.19 -0.05 -4.87
C ALA A 75 7.42 -1.01 -3.98
N ASP A 76 6.90 -2.07 -4.59
CA ASP A 76 6.18 -3.17 -4.00
C ASP A 76 6.94 -4.45 -4.36
N VAL A 77 7.68 -4.93 -3.36
CA VAL A 77 8.69 -5.99 -3.50
C VAL A 77 8.78 -6.82 -2.23
N GLY A 78 8.61 -8.13 -2.42
CA GLY A 78 8.64 -9.15 -1.40
C GLY A 78 9.61 -10.30 -1.70
N GLY A 79 10.28 -10.79 -0.67
CA GLY A 79 11.19 -11.94 -0.73
C GLY A 79 10.54 -13.23 -0.25
N GLU A 80 10.90 -14.33 -0.89
CA GLU A 80 10.42 -15.67 -0.54
C GLU A 80 11.57 -16.51 0.02
N THR A 81 11.33 -17.22 1.12
CA THR A 81 12.31 -18.18 1.68
C THR A 81 12.40 -19.44 0.81
N ASP A 82 13.46 -20.22 0.94
CA ASP A 82 13.58 -21.54 0.31
C ASP A 82 12.48 -22.54 0.73
N GLU A 83 11.91 -22.37 1.93
CA GLU A 83 10.73 -23.09 2.41
C GLU A 83 9.39 -22.58 1.83
N GLY A 84 9.43 -21.57 0.94
CA GLY A 84 8.24 -21.02 0.26
C GLY A 84 7.43 -20.00 1.05
N TRP A 85 7.95 -19.40 2.12
CA TRP A 85 7.22 -18.37 2.87
C TRP A 85 7.46 -16.99 2.27
N ALA A 86 6.38 -16.26 2.04
CA ALA A 86 6.39 -14.95 1.42
C ALA A 86 6.47 -13.80 2.44
N ALA A 87 6.95 -12.66 1.95
CA ALA A 87 6.75 -11.35 2.55
C ALA A 87 6.21 -10.40 1.47
N ASP A 88 5.49 -9.36 1.87
CA ASP A 88 4.86 -8.42 0.95
C ASP A 88 4.99 -6.99 1.49
N ILE A 89 5.71 -6.15 0.76
CA ILE A 89 6.03 -4.81 1.26
C ILE A 89 5.98 -3.82 0.12
N THR A 90 5.10 -2.85 0.28
CA THR A 90 5.10 -1.60 -0.46
C THR A 90 5.62 -0.41 0.36
N ARG A 91 6.51 0.36 -0.27
CA ARG A 91 6.93 1.71 0.17
C ARG A 91 6.96 2.67 -1.00
N VAL A 92 6.82 3.95 -0.68
CA VAL A 92 6.87 5.04 -1.64
C VAL A 92 7.83 6.11 -1.16
N TRP A 93 8.67 6.61 -2.07
CA TRP A 93 9.62 7.67 -1.76
C TRP A 93 9.82 8.64 -2.93
N PRO A 94 10.21 9.90 -2.66
CA PRO A 94 10.47 10.88 -3.70
C PRO A 94 11.81 10.57 -4.38
N VAL A 95 11.81 10.48 -5.71
CA VAL A 95 13.03 10.30 -6.50
C VAL A 95 14.00 11.48 -6.30
N SER A 96 13.47 12.67 -5.99
CA SER A 96 14.28 13.83 -5.60
C SER A 96 14.97 13.69 -4.24
N GLY A 97 14.60 12.72 -3.40
CA GLY A 97 15.11 12.52 -2.04
C GLY A 97 14.43 13.37 -0.95
N ALA A 98 13.51 14.26 -1.34
CA ALA A 98 12.65 15.03 -0.45
C ALA A 98 11.25 15.14 -1.05
N PHE A 99 10.21 15.02 -0.22
CA PHE A 99 8.83 15.10 -0.68
C PHE A 99 8.50 16.57 -1.01
N SER A 100 7.79 16.80 -2.12
CA SER A 100 7.13 18.09 -2.33
C SER A 100 6.05 18.31 -1.24
N PRO A 101 5.59 19.56 -1.00
CA PRO A 101 4.51 19.79 -0.04
C PRO A 101 3.23 18.99 -0.34
N THR A 102 2.88 18.83 -1.61
CA THR A 102 1.69 18.08 -2.06
C THR A 102 1.90 16.57 -1.93
N GLN A 103 3.07 16.05 -2.28
CA GLN A 103 3.42 14.65 -2.03
C GLN A 103 3.40 14.32 -0.54
N ARG A 104 3.99 15.19 0.29
CA ARG A 104 4.03 15.02 1.74
C ARG A 104 2.63 14.98 2.35
N ALA A 105 1.76 15.88 1.93
CA ALA A 105 0.40 15.96 2.44
C ALA A 105 -0.41 14.67 2.20
N ILE A 106 -0.32 14.09 1.00
CA ILE A 106 -1.01 12.83 0.68
C ILE A 106 -0.30 11.64 1.35
N TYR A 107 1.04 11.63 1.35
CA TYR A 107 1.80 10.57 2.01
C TYR A 107 1.45 10.43 3.49
N ASP A 108 1.38 11.56 4.21
CA ASP A 108 1.04 11.57 5.64
C ASP A 108 -0.38 11.03 5.89
N ILE A 109 -1.33 11.25 4.97
CA ILE A 109 -2.69 10.67 5.05
C ILE A 109 -2.64 9.15 4.87
N VAL A 110 -1.92 8.65 3.86
CA VAL A 110 -1.80 7.20 3.63
C VAL A 110 -1.07 6.52 4.78
N LEU A 111 0.00 7.13 5.30
CA LEU A 111 0.71 6.65 6.48
C LEU A 111 -0.21 6.61 7.72
N ALA A 112 -0.99 7.67 7.96
CA ALA A 112 -1.96 7.69 9.06
C ALA A 112 -3.01 6.57 8.90
N SER A 113 -3.46 6.31 7.67
CA SER A 113 -4.38 5.22 7.34
C SER A 113 -3.77 3.85 7.64
N ASN A 114 -2.50 3.61 7.23
CA ASN A 114 -1.76 2.38 7.53
C ASN A 114 -1.62 2.18 9.04
N VAL A 115 -1.17 3.20 9.78
CA VAL A 115 -1.00 3.11 11.23
C VAL A 115 -2.33 2.82 11.94
N ALA A 116 -3.41 3.51 11.57
CA ALA A 116 -4.73 3.28 12.17
C ALA A 116 -5.27 1.87 11.85
N ALA A 117 -5.07 1.38 10.62
CA ALA A 117 -5.46 0.04 10.23
C ALA A 117 -4.68 -1.04 11.00
N ILE A 118 -3.35 -0.89 11.14
CA ILE A 118 -2.52 -1.80 11.95
C ILE A 118 -2.95 -1.77 13.42
N GLN A 119 -3.25 -0.59 13.99
CA GLN A 119 -3.79 -0.48 15.35
C GLN A 119 -5.17 -1.14 15.51
N LYS A 120 -5.96 -1.21 14.44
CA LYS A 120 -7.26 -1.89 14.44
C LYS A 120 -7.14 -3.40 14.28
N ALA A 121 -6.11 -3.89 13.60
CA ALA A 121 -5.84 -5.31 13.37
C ALA A 121 -5.47 -6.00 14.69
N ARG A 122 -6.48 -6.52 15.40
CA ARG A 122 -6.37 -7.19 16.70
C ARG A 122 -7.18 -8.48 16.67
N SER A 123 -6.81 -9.43 17.54
CA SER A 123 -7.59 -10.66 17.75
C SER A 123 -9.08 -10.36 18.01
N GLY A 124 -9.98 -11.07 17.33
CA GLY A 124 -11.43 -10.92 17.37
C GLY A 124 -11.99 -9.79 16.50
N VAL A 125 -11.15 -8.96 15.87
CA VAL A 125 -11.61 -7.89 14.98
C VAL A 125 -11.88 -8.46 13.59
N ARG A 126 -13.08 -8.21 13.06
CA ARG A 126 -13.41 -8.47 11.65
C ARG A 126 -12.52 -7.65 10.72
N TYR A 127 -11.86 -8.31 9.78
CA TYR A 127 -10.93 -7.66 8.83
C TYR A 127 -11.56 -6.53 8.01
N ARG A 128 -12.86 -6.66 7.67
CA ARG A 128 -13.63 -5.57 7.05
C ARG A 128 -13.59 -4.28 7.86
N HIS A 129 -13.63 -4.34 9.19
CA HIS A 129 -13.56 -3.13 10.01
C HIS A 129 -12.17 -2.47 9.97
N VAL A 130 -11.12 -3.24 9.64
CA VAL A 130 -9.77 -2.70 9.37
C VAL A 130 -9.78 -1.92 8.06
N HIS A 131 -10.41 -2.48 7.00
CA HIS A 131 -10.58 -1.80 5.72
C HIS A 131 -11.40 -0.51 5.85
N GLU A 132 -12.52 -0.55 6.57
CA GLU A 132 -13.36 0.63 6.83
C GLU A 132 -12.61 1.70 7.63
N THR A 133 -11.75 1.30 8.58
CA THR A 133 -10.90 2.23 9.34
C THR A 133 -9.92 2.95 8.42
N ALA A 134 -9.23 2.21 7.54
CA ALA A 134 -8.33 2.78 6.55
C ALA A 134 -9.05 3.77 5.61
N GLY A 135 -10.16 3.33 5.00
CA GLY A 135 -10.95 4.16 4.08
C GLY A 135 -11.46 5.44 4.74
N ARG A 136 -11.89 5.37 6.01
CA ARG A 136 -12.31 6.55 6.76
C ARG A 136 -11.18 7.57 6.95
N VAL A 137 -10.00 7.12 7.37
CA VAL A 137 -8.85 8.02 7.56
C VAL A 137 -8.46 8.71 6.25
N ILE A 138 -8.51 7.98 5.13
CA ILE A 138 -8.27 8.57 3.80
C ILE A 138 -9.32 9.65 3.49
N VAL A 139 -10.62 9.37 3.67
CA VAL A 139 -11.69 10.34 3.41
C VAL A 139 -11.57 11.57 4.31
N GLU A 140 -11.26 11.39 5.60
CA GLU A 140 -11.02 12.48 6.56
C GLU A 140 -9.83 13.35 6.16
N GLY A 141 -8.72 12.72 5.78
CA GLY A 141 -7.54 13.40 5.27
C GLY A 141 -7.83 14.22 4.01
N LEU A 142 -8.46 13.61 3.01
CA LEU A 142 -8.80 14.29 1.74
C LEU A 142 -9.81 15.42 1.95
N ARG A 143 -10.75 15.28 2.90
CA ARG A 143 -11.62 16.39 3.32
C ARG A 143 -10.85 17.52 3.95
N SER A 144 -9.86 17.23 4.81
CA SER A 144 -9.03 18.25 5.46
C SER A 144 -8.20 19.07 4.45
N LEU A 145 -7.79 18.43 3.34
CA LEU A 145 -7.12 19.08 2.21
C LEU A 145 -8.08 19.87 1.29
N GLY A 146 -9.40 19.74 1.51
CA GLY A 146 -10.44 20.35 0.69
C GLY A 146 -10.73 19.61 -0.62
N ILE A 147 -10.15 18.43 -0.84
CA ILE A 147 -10.42 17.57 -2.01
C ILE A 147 -11.85 17.00 -1.91
N PHE A 148 -12.27 16.62 -0.70
CA PHE A 148 -13.66 16.31 -0.42
C PHE A 148 -14.36 17.42 0.38
N ARG A 149 -15.67 17.56 0.17
CA ARG A 149 -16.57 18.44 0.93
C ARG A 149 -17.76 17.66 1.46
N GLY A 150 -18.45 18.23 2.45
CA GLY A 150 -19.62 17.62 3.08
C GLY A 150 -19.29 16.84 4.35
N ASP A 151 -20.21 15.96 4.73
CA ASP A 151 -20.11 15.11 5.91
C ASP A 151 -19.34 13.81 5.62
N ILE A 152 -18.51 13.36 6.57
CA ILE A 152 -17.64 12.19 6.37
C ILE A 152 -18.46 10.92 6.18
N ASP A 153 -19.50 10.70 6.99
CA ASP A 153 -20.29 9.47 6.92
C ASP A 153 -21.07 9.43 5.61
N GLY A 154 -21.64 10.57 5.19
CA GLY A 154 -22.29 10.69 3.89
C GLY A 154 -21.35 10.54 2.68
N LEU A 155 -20.07 10.92 2.79
CA LEU A 155 -19.06 10.65 1.77
C LEU A 155 -18.73 9.14 1.70
N ILE A 156 -18.51 8.52 2.86
CA ILE A 156 -18.20 7.09 2.96
C ILE A 156 -19.36 6.25 2.42
N GLU A 157 -20.60 6.56 2.78
CA GLU A 157 -21.80 5.86 2.29
C GLU A 157 -21.89 5.90 0.76
N ARG A 158 -21.61 7.05 0.15
CA ARG A 158 -21.62 7.24 -1.31
C ARG A 158 -20.37 6.73 -2.05
N GLY A 159 -19.41 6.13 -1.35
CA GLY A 159 -18.28 5.45 -1.97
C GLY A 159 -17.04 6.31 -2.20
N ALA A 160 -16.90 7.43 -1.49
CA ALA A 160 -15.79 8.36 -1.67
C ALA A 160 -14.41 7.71 -1.51
N ALA A 161 -14.27 6.78 -0.56
CA ALA A 161 -13.02 6.07 -0.33
C ALA A 161 -12.56 5.30 -1.59
N ALA A 162 -13.46 4.57 -2.25
CA ALA A 162 -13.15 3.71 -3.39
C ALA A 162 -12.64 4.46 -4.63
N ILE A 163 -12.93 5.76 -4.74
CA ILE A 163 -12.42 6.60 -5.84
C ILE A 163 -10.89 6.68 -5.80
N PHE A 164 -10.31 6.76 -4.60
CA PHE A 164 -8.86 6.92 -4.41
C PHE A 164 -8.20 5.69 -3.77
N PHE A 165 -8.97 4.79 -3.16
CA PHE A 165 -8.52 3.54 -2.56
C PHE A 165 -9.35 2.37 -3.12
N PRO A 166 -9.10 1.96 -4.39
CA PRO A 166 -9.99 1.08 -5.13
C PRO A 166 -9.75 -0.42 -4.85
N HIS A 167 -8.79 -0.78 -4.01
CA HIS A 167 -8.47 -2.17 -3.66
C HIS A 167 -8.78 -2.47 -2.19
N GLY A 168 -8.72 -3.74 -1.80
CA GLY A 168 -8.83 -4.15 -0.40
C GLY A 168 -7.65 -3.66 0.44
N VAL A 169 -7.81 -3.58 1.76
CA VAL A 169 -6.73 -3.14 2.68
C VAL A 169 -5.61 -4.15 2.87
N GLY A 170 -5.74 -5.33 2.26
CA GLY A 170 -4.77 -6.40 2.34
C GLY A 170 -5.43 -7.78 2.24
N HIS A 171 -4.66 -8.80 2.58
CA HIS A 171 -5.00 -10.21 2.43
C HIS A 171 -4.28 -11.07 3.47
N LEU A 172 -4.60 -12.36 3.49
CA LEU A 172 -3.76 -13.35 4.18
C LEU A 172 -2.41 -13.46 3.48
N LEU A 173 -1.36 -13.70 4.27
CA LEU A 173 0.01 -13.88 3.83
C LEU A 173 0.59 -15.16 4.45
N GLY A 174 1.26 -15.98 3.64
CA GLY A 174 1.76 -17.27 4.09
C GLY A 174 2.72 -17.90 3.11
N LEU A 175 2.32 -19.07 2.58
CA LEU A 175 3.10 -19.78 1.55
C LEU A 175 2.86 -19.18 0.16
N ASP A 176 1.69 -18.60 -0.07
CA ASP A 176 1.46 -17.72 -1.21
C ASP A 176 1.38 -16.26 -0.72
N VAL A 177 1.71 -15.29 -1.59
CA VAL A 177 1.56 -13.86 -1.22
C VAL A 177 0.10 -13.53 -0.91
N HIS A 178 -0.82 -13.95 -1.78
CA HIS A 178 -2.24 -13.99 -1.50
C HIS A 178 -2.60 -15.38 -1.00
N ASP A 179 -2.32 -15.65 0.28
CA ASP A 179 -2.39 -17.00 0.84
C ASP A 179 -3.78 -17.62 0.65
N MET A 180 -3.80 -18.84 0.10
CA MET A 180 -5.02 -19.61 -0.18
C MET A 180 -6.02 -18.95 -1.16
N GLU A 181 -5.60 -17.96 -1.96
CA GLU A 181 -6.48 -17.26 -2.92
C GLU A 181 -7.14 -18.22 -3.93
N ASP A 182 -6.46 -19.29 -4.33
CA ASP A 182 -6.98 -20.31 -5.25
C ASP A 182 -8.23 -21.05 -4.73
N LEU A 183 -8.49 -21.00 -3.42
CA LEU A 183 -9.74 -21.51 -2.83
C LEU A 183 -10.91 -20.52 -2.92
N GLY A 184 -10.65 -19.34 -3.49
CA GLY A 184 -11.58 -18.22 -3.62
C GLY A 184 -12.08 -17.73 -2.27
N ASP A 185 -13.32 -17.25 -2.25
CA ASP A 185 -13.94 -16.67 -1.04
C ASP A 185 -14.06 -17.68 0.12
N ARG A 186 -13.88 -18.99 -0.10
CA ARG A 186 -13.90 -19.98 0.98
C ARG A 186 -12.79 -19.75 2.01
N ALA A 187 -11.60 -19.37 1.55
CA ALA A 187 -10.48 -19.05 2.43
C ALA A 187 -10.60 -17.64 2.99
N GLY A 188 -11.03 -16.67 2.19
CA GLY A 188 -11.13 -15.26 2.62
C GLY A 188 -12.35 -14.91 3.48
N TYR A 189 -13.46 -15.63 3.39
CA TYR A 189 -14.74 -15.22 4.01
C TYR A 189 -15.22 -16.26 5.01
N ALA A 190 -15.61 -15.79 6.21
CA ALA A 190 -16.19 -16.68 7.22
C ALA A 190 -17.56 -17.24 6.75
N PRO A 191 -18.00 -18.42 7.23
CA PRO A 191 -19.33 -18.94 6.91
C PRO A 191 -20.45 -17.91 7.13
N GLY A 192 -21.30 -17.73 6.13
CA GLY A 192 -22.39 -16.75 6.16
C GLY A 192 -22.00 -15.32 5.75
N ARG A 193 -20.73 -15.06 5.41
CA ARG A 193 -20.26 -13.79 4.83
C ARG A 193 -20.01 -13.97 3.33
N SER A 194 -20.25 -12.92 2.56
CA SER A 194 -20.03 -12.90 1.11
C SER A 194 -19.33 -11.61 0.68
N ARG A 195 -18.62 -11.70 -0.45
CA ARG A 195 -18.01 -10.54 -1.10
C ARG A 195 -19.05 -9.47 -1.44
N SER A 196 -18.68 -8.22 -1.23
CA SER A 196 -19.52 -7.07 -1.59
C SER A 196 -19.60 -6.94 -3.10
N THR A 197 -20.71 -6.44 -3.63
CA THR A 197 -20.83 -6.02 -5.04
C THR A 197 -20.51 -4.55 -5.25
N ARG A 198 -20.31 -3.80 -4.16
CA ARG A 198 -19.98 -2.38 -4.19
C ARG A 198 -18.54 -2.18 -4.64
N PHE A 199 -18.32 -1.23 -5.56
CA PHE A 199 -16.99 -0.85 -6.03
C PHE A 199 -16.07 -0.46 -4.87
N GLY A 200 -14.79 -0.87 -4.93
CA GLY A 200 -13.85 -0.82 -3.82
C GLY A 200 -14.00 -2.02 -2.88
N ASP A 201 -15.14 -2.13 -2.20
CA ASP A 201 -15.38 -3.19 -1.20
C ASP A 201 -15.39 -4.60 -1.81
N CYS A 202 -15.71 -4.72 -3.11
CA CYS A 202 -15.70 -5.98 -3.84
C CYS A 202 -14.28 -6.56 -4.03
N TYR A 203 -13.24 -5.75 -3.87
CA TYR A 203 -11.85 -6.18 -3.97
C TYR A 203 -11.24 -6.56 -2.61
N LEU A 204 -12.01 -6.48 -1.51
CA LEU A 204 -11.56 -6.97 -0.21
C LEU A 204 -11.33 -8.49 -0.27
N ARG A 205 -10.11 -8.94 0.02
CA ARG A 205 -9.70 -10.35 -0.11
C ARG A 205 -10.04 -11.18 1.13
N LEU A 206 -10.21 -10.52 2.28
CA LEU A 206 -10.43 -11.17 3.58
C LEU A 206 -11.60 -10.50 4.32
N ASP A 207 -12.54 -11.31 4.80
CA ASP A 207 -13.67 -10.89 5.62
C ASP A 207 -13.92 -11.88 6.77
N ARG A 208 -12.84 -12.25 7.46
CA ARG A 208 -12.84 -13.09 8.66
C ARG A 208 -12.57 -12.25 9.90
N ASP A 209 -12.90 -12.82 11.04
CA ASP A 209 -12.41 -12.28 12.31
C ASP A 209 -10.96 -12.71 12.46
N LEU A 210 -10.10 -11.76 12.80
CA LEU A 210 -8.67 -11.98 12.95
C LEU A 210 -8.41 -12.83 14.19
N GLU A 211 -7.56 -13.85 14.08
CA GLU A 211 -7.19 -14.72 15.18
C GLU A 211 -5.66 -14.73 15.38
N PRO A 212 -5.16 -14.94 16.61
CA PRO A 212 -3.73 -15.07 16.85
C PRO A 212 -3.10 -16.14 15.96
N GLY A 213 -2.00 -15.79 15.30
CA GLY A 213 -1.31 -16.66 14.35
C GLY A 213 -1.64 -16.41 12.88
N MET A 214 -2.71 -15.66 12.57
CA MET A 214 -2.93 -15.15 11.21
C MET A 214 -1.88 -14.09 10.86
N ALA A 215 -1.29 -14.18 9.67
CA ALA A 215 -0.50 -13.12 9.07
C ALA A 215 -1.29 -12.48 7.93
N VAL A 216 -1.29 -11.14 7.89
CA VAL A 216 -2.01 -10.34 6.91
C VAL A 216 -1.18 -9.15 6.46
N THR A 217 -1.36 -8.71 5.23
CA THR A 217 -0.84 -7.41 4.77
C THR A 217 -1.76 -6.28 5.22
N ILE A 218 -1.23 -5.08 5.48
CA ILE A 218 -2.02 -3.87 5.70
C ILE A 218 -1.51 -2.76 4.78
N GLU A 219 -2.20 -2.57 3.67
CA GLU A 219 -1.69 -1.85 2.49
C GLU A 219 -2.62 -0.73 1.97
N PRO A 220 -3.12 0.20 2.80
CA PRO A 220 -3.91 1.29 2.28
C PRO A 220 -3.13 2.15 1.28
N GLY A 221 -3.86 2.75 0.34
CA GLY A 221 -3.28 3.60 -0.68
C GLY A 221 -4.21 4.70 -1.18
N PHE A 222 -3.59 5.68 -1.83
CA PHE A 222 -4.24 6.77 -2.55
C PHE A 222 -3.76 6.77 -4.00
N TYR A 223 -4.68 6.77 -4.96
CA TYR A 223 -4.35 6.71 -6.39
C TYR A 223 -5.24 7.64 -7.20
N GLN A 224 -4.62 8.43 -8.07
CA GLN A 224 -5.34 9.22 -9.07
C GLN A 224 -5.45 8.42 -10.37
N VAL A 225 -6.30 7.38 -10.36
CA VAL A 225 -6.50 6.50 -11.52
C VAL A 225 -7.35 7.22 -12.58
N PRO A 226 -6.83 7.51 -13.78
CA PRO A 226 -7.57 8.27 -14.79
C PRO A 226 -8.90 7.61 -15.20
N GLY A 227 -8.93 6.27 -15.30
CA GLY A 227 -10.13 5.51 -15.63
C GLY A 227 -11.23 5.57 -14.56
N ILE A 228 -10.87 5.79 -13.29
CA ILE A 228 -11.85 5.98 -12.20
C ILE A 228 -12.29 7.44 -12.16
N LEU A 229 -11.34 8.38 -12.15
CA LEU A 229 -11.61 9.81 -12.01
C LEU A 229 -12.36 10.40 -13.22
N GLY A 230 -12.18 9.82 -14.41
CA GLY A 230 -12.79 10.24 -15.66
C GLY A 230 -14.15 9.58 -15.96
N ASP A 231 -14.60 8.63 -15.15
CA ASP A 231 -15.85 7.89 -15.38
C ASP A 231 -16.92 8.29 -14.35
N GLU A 232 -18.08 8.72 -14.85
CA GLU A 232 -19.22 9.13 -14.04
C GLU A 232 -19.82 7.97 -13.24
N ALA A 233 -19.64 6.72 -13.69
CA ALA A 233 -20.12 5.54 -12.96
C ALA A 233 -19.50 5.44 -11.56
N TYR A 234 -18.28 5.95 -11.37
CA TYR A 234 -17.59 5.94 -10.06
C TYR A 234 -17.68 7.27 -9.32
N THR A 235 -17.79 8.40 -10.04
CA THR A 235 -17.65 9.74 -9.43
C THR A 235 -18.97 10.51 -9.26
N SER A 236 -20.02 10.17 -10.01
CA SER A 236 -21.30 10.91 -10.00
C SER A 236 -21.99 10.90 -8.63
N ALA A 237 -21.87 9.80 -7.87
CA ALA A 237 -22.43 9.68 -6.54
C ALA A 237 -21.84 10.71 -5.56
N ILE A 238 -20.56 11.08 -5.74
CA ILE A 238 -19.91 12.14 -4.94
C ILE A 238 -20.24 13.52 -5.51
N GLY A 239 -20.27 13.65 -6.83
CA GLY A 239 -20.68 14.87 -7.52
C GLY A 239 -19.80 16.08 -7.15
N SER A 240 -20.43 17.20 -6.82
CA SER A 240 -19.75 18.46 -6.47
C SER A 240 -18.96 18.41 -5.16
N ASP A 241 -19.13 17.35 -4.36
CA ASP A 241 -18.36 17.17 -3.13
C ASP A 241 -16.93 16.69 -3.41
N LEU A 242 -16.61 16.27 -4.64
CA LEU A 242 -15.24 16.08 -5.11
C LEU A 242 -14.78 17.37 -5.79
N ASP A 243 -13.92 18.14 -5.11
CA ASP A 243 -13.34 19.35 -5.68
C ASP A 243 -12.16 19.00 -6.60
N ARG A 244 -12.44 18.99 -7.90
CA ARG A 244 -11.45 18.69 -8.94
C ARG A 244 -10.40 19.78 -9.11
N ASP A 245 -10.70 21.03 -8.79
CA ASP A 245 -9.74 22.15 -8.87
C ASP A 245 -8.73 22.09 -7.73
N VAL A 246 -9.17 21.66 -6.54
CA VAL A 246 -8.28 21.37 -5.41
C VAL A 246 -7.46 20.12 -5.70
N LEU A 247 -8.09 19.03 -6.22
CA LEU A 247 -7.39 17.80 -6.58
C LEU A 247 -6.27 18.06 -7.61
N ALA A 248 -6.49 18.91 -8.61
CA ALA A 248 -5.51 19.25 -9.63
C ALA A 248 -4.20 19.85 -9.07
N ARG A 249 -4.22 20.38 -7.84
CA ARG A 249 -3.00 20.90 -7.16
C ARG A 249 -2.07 19.78 -6.71
N TYR A 250 -2.56 18.54 -6.60
CA TYR A 250 -1.82 17.35 -6.21
C TYR A 250 -1.45 16.48 -7.43
N ALA A 251 -1.37 17.05 -8.63
CA ALA A 251 -1.11 16.30 -9.87
C ALA A 251 0.25 15.60 -9.91
N ASP A 252 1.18 15.97 -9.01
CA ASP A 252 2.47 15.31 -8.81
C ASP A 252 2.39 14.03 -7.95
N VAL A 253 1.18 13.66 -7.48
CA VAL A 253 0.92 12.46 -6.69
C VAL A 253 0.05 11.48 -7.47
N ARG A 254 0.68 10.62 -8.28
CA ARG A 254 -0.07 9.63 -9.06
C ARG A 254 -0.63 8.49 -8.23
N GLY A 255 0.19 7.94 -7.32
CA GLY A 255 -0.19 6.83 -6.46
C GLY A 255 0.76 6.71 -5.27
N ILE A 256 0.20 6.41 -4.10
CA ILE A 256 0.94 6.12 -2.87
C ILE A 256 0.30 4.88 -2.22
N ARG A 257 1.11 3.89 -1.86
CA ARG A 257 0.75 2.75 -1.02
C ARG A 257 1.78 2.58 0.09
N VAL A 258 1.33 2.29 1.31
CA VAL A 258 2.21 1.93 2.43
C VAL A 258 1.69 0.63 3.01
N GLU A 259 2.54 -0.39 2.97
CA GLU A 259 2.15 -1.76 3.27
C GLU A 259 3.08 -2.44 4.26
N ASP A 260 2.50 -3.14 5.22
CA ASP A 260 3.26 -3.95 6.16
C ASP A 260 2.65 -5.34 6.31
N ASP A 261 3.52 -6.36 6.37
CA ASP A 261 3.16 -7.66 6.94
C ASP A 261 2.93 -7.57 8.45
N VAL A 262 1.77 -8.04 8.88
CA VAL A 262 1.30 -7.98 10.26
C VAL A 262 0.90 -9.36 10.75
N LEU A 263 1.57 -9.85 11.78
CA LEU A 263 1.20 -11.06 12.50
C LEU A 263 0.25 -10.71 13.65
N ILE A 264 -0.95 -11.28 13.63
CA ILE A 264 -1.93 -11.12 14.70
C ILE A 264 -1.47 -11.93 15.92
N THR A 265 -1.47 -11.29 17.09
CA THR A 265 -1.13 -11.92 18.37
C THR A 265 -2.34 -11.88 19.32
N ALA A 266 -2.19 -12.44 20.52
CA ALA A 266 -3.19 -12.29 21.59
C ALA A 266 -3.23 -10.88 22.19
N GLY A 267 -2.21 -10.05 21.94
CA GLY A 267 -2.11 -8.66 22.39
C GLY A 267 -2.01 -7.71 21.18
N ASP A 268 -1.00 -6.84 21.19
CA ASP A 268 -0.69 -6.00 20.04
C ASP A 268 -0.14 -6.84 18.87
N PRO A 269 -0.50 -6.51 17.63
CA PRO A 269 -0.03 -7.19 16.45
C PRO A 269 1.45 -6.88 16.28
N ASP A 270 2.12 -7.79 15.64
CA ASP A 270 3.54 -7.72 15.39
C ASP A 270 3.78 -7.35 13.93
N VAL A 271 4.31 -6.16 13.71
CA VAL A 271 4.64 -5.63 12.39
C VAL A 271 6.00 -6.21 11.96
N LEU A 272 5.97 -7.27 11.15
CA LEU A 272 7.17 -8.03 10.77
C LEU A 272 8.14 -7.19 9.93
N THR A 273 7.62 -6.19 9.25
CA THR A 273 8.30 -5.35 8.25
C THR A 273 8.63 -3.95 8.77
N GLY A 274 8.48 -3.73 10.08
CA GLY A 274 8.73 -2.44 10.74
C GLY A 274 10.16 -1.92 10.63
N GLY A 275 11.09 -2.72 10.10
CA GLY A 275 12.46 -2.31 9.78
C GLY A 275 12.59 -1.39 8.56
N VAL A 276 11.57 -1.30 7.69
CA VAL A 276 11.59 -0.34 6.56
C VAL A 276 11.05 1.00 7.01
N PRO A 277 11.81 2.11 6.90
CA PRO A 277 11.31 3.42 7.29
C PRO A 277 10.05 3.78 6.49
N LYS A 278 9.02 4.22 7.21
CA LYS A 278 7.78 4.75 6.65
C LYS A 278 7.43 6.15 7.14
N ASP A 279 8.14 6.68 8.14
CA ASP A 279 8.06 8.10 8.43
C ASP A 279 8.74 8.88 7.30
N ALA A 280 8.05 9.87 6.72
CA ALA A 280 8.57 10.64 5.60
C ALA A 280 9.97 11.21 5.88
N SER A 281 10.19 11.77 7.08
CA SER A 281 11.49 12.31 7.47
C SER A 281 12.59 11.25 7.61
N ALA A 282 12.24 10.02 7.98
CA ALA A 282 13.20 8.91 8.04
C ALA A 282 13.58 8.44 6.63
N ILE A 283 12.60 8.36 5.72
CA ILE A 283 12.85 8.07 4.29
C ILE A 283 13.77 9.13 3.69
N GLU A 284 13.45 10.42 3.87
CA GLU A 284 14.29 11.50 3.35
C GLU A 284 15.71 11.48 3.93
N SER A 285 15.86 11.11 5.20
CA SER A 285 17.18 10.98 5.83
C SER A 285 17.99 9.84 5.20
N LEU A 286 17.38 8.66 5.05
CA LEU A 286 18.02 7.53 4.36
C LEU A 286 18.39 7.86 2.91
N MET A 287 17.49 8.54 2.19
CA MET A 287 17.72 8.97 0.81
C MET A 287 18.86 9.97 0.68
N ARG A 288 19.03 10.88 1.65
CA ARG A 288 20.16 11.83 1.67
C ARG A 288 21.48 11.15 2.00
N GLU A 289 21.50 10.27 2.98
CA GLU A 289 22.71 9.51 3.37
C GLU A 289 23.25 8.67 2.21
N ALA A 290 22.38 8.10 1.38
CA ALA A 290 22.77 7.31 0.21
C ALA A 290 23.48 8.12 -0.90
N ARG A 291 23.37 9.45 -0.86
CA ARG A 291 23.91 10.37 -1.89
C ARG A 291 25.19 11.08 -1.47
N GLY A 292 25.54 11.03 -0.19
CA GLY A 292 26.81 11.54 0.34
C GLY A 292 27.93 10.53 0.16
#